data_AF-A0A5B8KW40-F1
#
_entry.id   AF-A0A5B8KW40-F1
#
_cell.length_a   1.000
_cell.length_b   1.000
_cell.length_c   1.000
_cell.angle_alpha   90.00
_cell.angle_beta   90.00
_cell.angle_gamma   90.00
#
_symmetry.space_group_name_H-M   'P 1'
#
loop_
_entity.id
_entity.type
_entity.pdbx_description
1 polymer ?
#
loop_
_entity_poly.entity_id
_entity_poly.type
_entity_poly.pdbx_seq_one_letter_code
_entity_poly.pdbx_strand_id
1 'polypeptide(L)' 'MVALRSTLTCPRCGIRETCEMPVDACMFFHECSGCGELLRPLAGDCCVFCSYGTVPCPPVQEAGAAACCAPDTPPASGAS' A
#
# COMPACT_ATOMS: atom_id res chain seq x y z
N MET A 1 14.46 -4.54 -8.16
CA MET A 1 13.95 -3.67 -9.25
C MET A 1 12.58 -3.21 -8.83
N VAL A 2 12.42 -1.92 -8.54
CA VAL A 2 11.15 -1.34 -8.06
C VAL A 2 10.23 -1.06 -9.23
N ALA A 3 9.02 -1.60 -9.18
CA ALA A 3 7.94 -1.19 -10.05
C ALA A 3 7.26 0.06 -9.47
N LEU A 4 7.33 1.16 -10.23
CA LEU A 4 6.70 2.44 -9.88
C LEU A 4 5.29 2.57 -10.42
N ARG A 5 4.81 1.62 -11.21
CA ARG A 5 3.45 1.63 -11.76
C ARG A 5 2.63 0.55 -11.09
N SER A 6 1.54 0.96 -10.46
CA SER A 6 0.60 0.05 -9.81
C SER A 6 -0.81 0.40 -10.25
N THR A 7 -1.59 -0.61 -10.62
CA THR A 7 -3.00 -0.40 -10.98
C THR A 7 -3.83 -0.47 -9.70
N LEU A 8 -4.33 0.68 -9.26
CA LEU A 8 -5.29 0.77 -8.17
C LEU A 8 -6.68 0.39 -8.68
N THR A 9 -7.34 -0.53 -7.97
CA THR A 9 -8.72 -0.90 -8.27
C THR A 9 -9.65 -0.34 -7.21
N CYS A 10 -10.59 0.51 -7.60
CA CYS A 10 -11.53 1.11 -6.66
C CYS A 10 -12.59 0.08 -6.24
N PRO A 11 -12.74 -0.27 -4.95
CA PRO A 11 -13.74 -1.23 -4.48
C PRO A 11 -15.18 -0.69 -4.56
N ARG A 12 -15.36 0.63 -4.79
CA ARG A 12 -16.68 1.27 -4.83
C ARG A 12 -17.32 1.24 -6.22
N CYS A 13 -16.54 1.56 -7.25
CA CYS A 13 -17.01 1.61 -8.63
C CYS A 13 -16.39 0.53 -9.54
N GLY A 14 -15.35 -0.18 -9.08
CA GLY A 14 -14.64 -1.19 -9.86
C GLY A 14 -13.65 -0.64 -10.89
N ILE A 15 -13.47 0.69 -10.97
CA ILE A 15 -12.55 1.27 -11.95
C ILE A 15 -11.10 0.95 -11.59
N ARG A 16 -10.30 0.73 -12.63
CA ARG A 16 -8.88 0.40 -12.52
C ARG A 16 -8.09 1.56 -13.09
N GLU A 17 -7.26 2.16 -12.26
CA GLU A 17 -6.43 3.29 -12.63
C GLU A 17 -4.97 2.94 -12.41
N THR A 18 -4.15 3.12 -13.45
CA THR A 18 -2.70 2.94 -13.32
C THR A 18 -2.12 4.22 -12.76
N CYS A 19 -1.69 4.16 -11.51
CA CYS A 19 -1.05 5.28 -10.81
C CYS A 19 0.46 5.05 -10.76
N GLU A 20 1.21 6.14 -10.87
CA GLU A 20 2.65 6.13 -10.67
C GLU A 20 2.95 6.43 -9.21
N MET A 21 3.54 5.46 -8.53
CA MET A 21 3.97 5.56 -7.14
C MET A 21 5.23 6.43 -7.07
N PRO A 22 5.24 7.50 -6.26
CA PRO A 22 6.45 8.22 -5.97
C PRO A 22 7.43 7.29 -5.25
N VAL A 23 8.69 7.30 -5.68
CA VAL A 23 9.78 6.51 -5.06
C VAL A 23 10.00 6.86 -3.59
N ASP A 24 9.74 8.10 -3.20
CA ASP A 24 10.11 8.65 -1.90
C ASP A 24 9.00 8.60 -0.84
N ALA A 25 7.79 8.13 -1.16
CA ALA A 25 6.70 8.16 -0.18
C ALA A 25 5.58 7.13 -0.40
N CYS A 26 4.95 6.71 0.69
CA CYS A 26 3.70 5.95 0.67
C CYS A 26 2.50 6.88 0.50
N MET A 27 1.66 6.64 -0.52
CA MET A 27 0.36 7.33 -0.61
C MET A 27 -0.65 6.68 0.33
N PHE A 28 -1.00 7.39 1.40
CA PHE A 28 -2.01 6.92 2.34
C PHE A 28 -3.44 7.19 1.87
N PHE A 29 -3.64 8.19 1.01
CA PHE A 29 -4.94 8.55 0.47
C PHE A 29 -4.85 8.63 -1.05
N HIS A 30 -5.83 8.08 -1.75
CA HIS A 30 -5.95 8.21 -3.21
C HIS A 30 -7.39 8.55 -3.57
N GLU A 31 -7.56 9.60 -4.37
CA GLU A 31 -8.88 9.95 -4.89
C GLU A 31 -9.15 9.16 -6.16
N CYS A 32 -10.24 8.39 -6.16
CA CYS A 32 -10.61 7.60 -7.33
C CYS A 32 -11.12 8.51 -8.46
N SER A 33 -10.42 8.57 -9.60
CA SER A 33 -10.84 9.38 -10.77
C SER A 33 -12.21 9.02 -11.36
N GLY A 34 -12.72 7.81 -11.11
CA GLY A 34 -14.05 7.40 -11.59
C GLY A 34 -15.22 7.93 -10.77
N CYS A 35 -15.13 7.93 -9.43
CA CYS A 35 -16.24 8.27 -8.55
C CYS A 35 -15.92 9.37 -7.52
N GLY A 36 -14.69 9.87 -7.47
CA GLY A 36 -14.23 10.87 -6.51
C GLY A 36 -14.13 10.35 -5.06
N GLU A 37 -14.23 9.04 -4.83
CA GLU A 37 -14.12 8.49 -3.48
C GLU A 37 -12.67 8.54 -3.00
N LEU A 38 -12.47 9.00 -1.76
CA LEU A 38 -11.16 9.00 -1.12
C LEU A 38 -10.86 7.61 -0.54
N LEU A 39 -10.06 6.84 -1.27
CA LEU A 39 -9.58 5.52 -0.85
C LEU A 39 -8.56 5.65 0.28
N ARG A 40 -8.71 4.77 1.28
CA ARG A 40 -7.84 4.66 2.46
C ARG A 40 -7.36 3.21 2.60
N PRO A 41 -6.12 2.97 3.04
CA PRO A 41 -5.61 1.63 3.28
C PRO A 41 -6.48 0.87 4.28
N LEU A 42 -6.52 -0.44 4.11
CA LEU A 42 -7.15 -1.37 5.04
C LEU A 42 -6.34 -1.44 6.34
N ALA A 43 -7.00 -1.86 7.42
CA ALA A 43 -6.33 -2.09 8.69
C ALA A 43 -5.27 -3.19 8.53
N GLY A 44 -4.00 -2.84 8.74
CA GLY A 44 -2.84 -3.73 8.55
C GLY A 44 -1.99 -3.41 7.33
N ASP A 45 -2.44 -2.52 6.44
CA ASP A 45 -1.67 -2.04 5.29
C ASP A 45 -1.13 -0.62 5.52
N CYS A 46 0.05 -0.34 4.95
CA CYS A 46 0.70 0.96 5.10
C CYS A 46 0.24 2.04 4.10
N CYS A 47 -0.40 1.65 2.98
CA CYS A 47 -0.77 2.57 1.90
C CYS A 47 -1.86 2.00 0.98
N VAL A 48 -2.50 2.85 0.17
CA VAL A 48 -3.57 2.41 -0.74
C VAL A 48 -3.09 1.39 -1.77
N PHE A 49 -1.80 1.40 -2.11
CA PHE A 49 -1.19 0.48 -3.06
C PHE A 49 -1.03 -0.94 -2.50
N CYS A 50 -0.77 -1.07 -1.19
CA CYS A 50 -0.74 -2.39 -0.55
C CYS A 50 -2.14 -3.00 -0.44
N SER A 51 -3.16 -2.17 -0.20
CA SER A 51 -4.55 -2.64 -0.07
C SER A 51 -5.28 -2.89 -1.39
N TYR A 52 -5.14 -1.97 -2.36
CA TYR A 52 -5.92 -1.98 -3.61
C TYR A 52 -5.08 -2.01 -4.88
N GLY A 53 -3.75 -1.92 -4.75
CA GLY A 53 -2.82 -1.94 -5.87
C GLY A 53 -2.48 -3.35 -6.31
N THR A 54 -2.15 -3.50 -7.59
CA THR A 54 -1.60 -4.76 -8.11
C THR A 54 -0.16 -5.01 -7.66
N VAL A 55 0.57 -3.93 -7.36
CA VAL A 55 1.97 -3.96 -6.92
C VAL A 55 2.07 -3.19 -5.59
N PRO A 56 2.74 -3.76 -4.56
CA PRO A 56 2.91 -3.11 -3.26
C PRO A 56 3.82 -1.88 -3.35
N CYS A 57 3.84 -1.02 -2.33
CA CYS A 57 4.62 0.22 -2.39
C CYS A 57 6.14 0.00 -2.48
N PRO A 58 6.91 0.99 -2.99
CA PRO A 58 8.36 0.90 -3.16
C PRO A 58 9.13 0.39 -1.94
N PRO A 59 8.89 0.87 -0.70
CA PRO A 59 9.63 0.38 0.46
C PRO A 59 9.40 -1.10 0.74
N VAL A 60 8.24 -1.65 0.38
CA VAL A 60 7.92 -3.08 0.54
C VAL A 60 8.59 -3.93 -0.52
N GLN A 61 8.71 -3.40 -1.74
CA GLN A 61 9.44 -4.06 -2.82
C GLN A 61 10.95 -4.11 -2.55
N GLU A 62 11.52 -3.06 -1.96
CA GLU A 62 12.95 -2.95 -1.67
C GLU A 62 13.37 -3.66 -0.38
N ALA A 63 12.61 -3.51 0.70
CA ALA A 63 12.94 -4.08 2.01
C ALA A 63 12.27 -5.45 2.27
N GLY A 64 11.35 -5.88 1.40
CA GLY A 64 10.54 -7.09 1.57
C GLY A 64 9.33 -6.88 2.49
N ALA A 65 8.39 -7.83 2.47
CA ALA A 65 7.12 -7.77 3.22
C ALA A 65 7.25 -7.53 4.74
N ALA A 66 8.46 -7.71 5.30
CA ALA A 66 8.78 -7.47 6.70
C ALA A 66 8.87 -5.98 7.09
N ALA A 67 8.97 -5.05 6.12
CA ALA A 67 9.16 -3.63 6.41
C ALA A 67 7.86 -2.83 6.62
N CYS A 68 6.72 -3.31 6.14
CA CYS A 68 5.43 -2.62 6.29
C CYS A 68 4.42 -3.36 7.17
N CYS A 69 4.49 -4.69 7.20
CA CYS A 69 3.60 -5.56 7.95
C CYS A 69 4.38 -6.15 9.11
N ALA A 70 4.73 -5.32 10.09
CA ALA A 70 4.82 -5.85 11.43
C ALA A 70 3.37 -6.18 11.85
N PRO A 71 2.95 -7.46 11.96
CA PRO A 71 1.97 -7.72 13.00
C PRO A 71 2.59 -7.13 14.27
N ASP A 72 1.81 -6.42 15.06
CA ASP A 72 2.15 -6.13 16.44
C ASP A 72 2.52 -7.47 17.12
N THR A 73 3.77 -7.87 16.98
CA THR A 73 4.41 -8.82 17.84
C THR A 73 5.10 -7.87 18.80
N PRO A 74 4.55 -7.63 20.00
CA PRO A 74 5.33 -6.97 21.03
C PRO A 74 6.70 -7.65 21.06
N PRO A 75 7.81 -6.93 21.26
CA PRO A 75 9.12 -7.55 21.34
C PRO A 75 8.98 -8.69 22.35
N ALA A 76 9.15 -9.92 21.87
CA ALA A 76 9.15 -11.06 22.76
C ALA A 76 10.22 -10.74 23.79
N SER A 77 9.77 -10.52 25.03
CA SER A 77 10.61 -10.49 26.20
C SER A 77 11.40 -11.79 26.23
N GLY A 78 12.56 -11.79 25.58
CA GLY A 78 13.58 -12.80 25.72
C GLY A 78 14.41 -12.43 26.94
N ALA A 79 13.89 -12.80 28.11
CA ALA A 79 14.68 -12.92 29.31
C ALA A 79 15.77 -13.97 29.09
N SER A 80 17.01 -13.61 29.34
CA SER A 80 18.07 -14.43 29.96
C SER A 80 19.20 -13.52 30.41
#